data_AF-A0A2K6SA85-F1
#
_entry.id   AF-A0A2K6SA85-F1
#
_cell.length_a   1.000
_cell.length_b   1.000
_cell.length_c   1.000
_cell.angle_alpha   90.00
_cell.angle_beta   90.00
_cell.angle_gamma   90.00
#
_symmetry.space_group_name_H-M   'P 1'
#
loop_
_entity.id
_entity.type
_entity.pdbx_description
1 polymer ?
#
loop_
_entity_poly.entity_id
_entity_poly.type
_entity_poly.pdbx_seq_one_letter_code
_entity_poly.pdbx_strand_id
1 'polypeptide(L)'
;MTVFFKTLRNHWKKTTPGLCHWLYGKHCDDILRRAAGQEAQVFGNQHIPPNAQVKKASVFLNPAACKGKARTLFFKKCCPDFIFIWHGCDYC
;
A
#
# COMPACT_ATOMS: atom_id res chain seq x y z
N MET A 1 34.37 -1.94 22.90
CA MET A 1 32.89 -1.78 22.94
C MET A 1 32.40 -0.36 23.28
N THR A 2 33.24 0.65 23.55
CA THR A 2 32.78 2.00 23.96
C THR A 2 32.85 3.07 22.86
N VAL A 3 33.62 2.83 21.79
CA VAL A 3 33.80 3.76 20.66
C VAL A 3 32.56 3.88 19.78
N PHE A 4 31.83 2.79 19.54
CA PHE A 4 30.58 2.78 18.77
C PHE A 4 29.48 3.63 19.42
N PHE A 5 29.31 3.52 20.74
CA PHE A 5 28.37 4.34 21.49
C PHE A 5 28.74 5.83 21.48
N LYS A 6 30.04 6.16 21.44
CA LYS A 6 30.53 7.54 21.34
C LYS A 6 30.28 8.14 19.95
N THR A 7 30.44 7.34 18.88
CA THR A 7 30.11 7.74 17.50
C THR A 7 28.60 7.91 17.31
N LEU A 8 27.78 6.98 17.82
CA LEU A 8 26.32 7.11 17.83
C LEU A 8 25.87 8.35 18.59
N ARG A 9 26.47 8.66 19.74
CA ARG A 9 26.16 9.86 20.55
C ARG A 9 26.68 11.16 19.97
N ASN A 10 27.61 11.15 19.00
CA ASN A 10 28.02 12.34 18.25
C ASN A 10 27.18 12.55 16.99
N HIS A 11 26.66 11.48 16.38
CA HIS A 11 25.83 11.54 15.18
C HIS A 11 24.32 11.37 15.43
N TRP A 12 23.88 11.18 16.67
CA TRP A 12 22.47 10.99 17.03
C TRP A 12 21.58 12.10 16.48
N LYS A 13 22.04 13.37 16.50
CA LYS A 13 21.32 14.50 15.91
C LYS A 13 21.03 14.35 14.41
N LYS A 14 21.78 13.51 13.69
CA LYS A 14 21.61 13.21 12.26
C LYS A 14 20.87 11.88 12.03
N THR A 15 21.10 10.89 12.89
CA THR A 15 20.44 9.58 12.80
C THR A 15 18.98 9.63 13.26
N THR A 16 18.67 10.38 14.31
CA THR A 16 17.31 10.57 14.84
C THR A 16 16.35 11.16 13.81
N PRO A 17 16.63 12.30 13.14
CA PRO A 17 15.70 12.84 12.15
C PRO A 17 15.53 11.93 10.93
N GLY A 18 16.58 11.22 10.50
CA GLY A 18 16.47 10.22 9.43
C GLY A 18 15.56 9.06 9.80
N LEU A 19 15.68 8.54 11.03
CA LEU A 19 14.82 7.48 11.53
C LEU A 19 13.37 7.94 11.73
N CYS A 20 13.17 9.14 12.29
CA CYS A 20 11.84 9.73 12.46
C CYS A 20 11.16 9.97 11.11
N HIS A 21 11.86 10.50 10.11
CA HIS A 21 11.30 10.69 8.76
C HIS A 21 10.97 9.33 8.12
N TRP A 22 11.82 8.32 8.26
CA TRP A 22 11.54 6.99 7.71
C TRP A 22 10.31 6.33 8.35
N LEU A 23 10.19 6.39 9.69
CA LEU A 23 9.04 5.88 10.43
C LEU A 23 7.77 6.65 10.09
N TYR A 24 7.87 7.98 9.97
CA TYR A 24 6.75 8.83 9.59
C TYR A 24 6.27 8.51 8.16
N GLY A 25 7.19 8.32 7.22
CA GLY A 25 6.85 7.90 5.85
C GLY A 25 6.08 6.57 5.83
N LYS A 26 6.51 5.60 6.64
CA LYS A 26 5.79 4.33 6.81
C LYS A 26 4.39 4.51 7.37
N HIS A 27 4.25 5.35 8.39
CA HIS A 27 2.97 5.62 9.01
C HIS A 27 1.99 6.28 8.05
N CYS A 28 2.44 7.28 7.27
CA CYS A 28 1.65 7.93 6.24
C CYS A 28 1.19 6.95 5.14
N ASP A 29 2.08 6.06 4.69
CA ASP A 29 1.74 4.99 3.73
C ASP A 29 0.62 4.07 4.25
N ASP A 30 0.63 3.73 5.53
CA ASP A 30 -0.38 2.87 6.15
C ASP A 30 -1.72 3.59 6.35
N ILE A 31 -1.72 4.89 6.71
CA ILE A 31 -2.94 5.69 6.77
C ILE A 31 -3.59 5.78 5.40
N LEU A 32 -2.80 6.10 4.36
CA LEU A 32 -3.30 6.24 2.99
C LEU A 32 -3.92 4.94 2.48
N ARG A 33 -3.30 3.81 2.80
CA ARG A 33 -3.80 2.48 2.42
C ARG A 33 -5.07 2.09 3.17
N ARG A 34 -5.21 2.50 4.44
CA ARG A 34 -6.47 2.32 5.18
C ARG A 34 -7.59 3.18 4.59
N ALA A 35 -7.31 4.44 4.23
CA ALA A 35 -8.29 5.30 3.60
C ALA A 35 -8.77 4.74 2.25
N ALA A 36 -7.85 4.27 1.41
CA ALA A 36 -8.18 3.62 0.13
C ALA A 36 -9.03 2.34 0.33
N GLY A 37 -8.69 1.51 1.32
CA GLY A 37 -9.47 0.32 1.64
C GLY A 37 -10.89 0.62 2.13
N GLN A 38 -11.09 1.72 2.86
CA GLN A 38 -12.42 2.16 3.28
C GLN A 38 -13.26 2.62 2.07
N GLU A 39 -12.66 3.33 1.12
CA GLU A 39 -13.34 3.73 -0.11
C GLU A 39 -13.71 2.51 -0.96
N ALA A 40 -12.78 1.56 -1.13
CA ALA A 40 -13.02 0.30 -1.82
C ALA A 40 -14.15 -0.53 -1.16
N GLN A 41 -14.27 -0.48 0.17
CA GLN A 41 -15.36 -1.13 0.91
C GLN A 41 -16.72 -0.50 0.63
N VAL A 42 -16.80 0.83 0.54
CA VAL A 42 -18.04 1.52 0.16
C VAL A 42 -18.45 1.13 -1.26
N PHE A 43 -17.50 1.05 -2.20
CA PHE A 43 -17.77 0.59 -3.57
C PHE A 43 -18.19 -0.88 -3.65
N GLY A 44 -17.54 -1.77 -2.91
CA GLY A 44 -17.91 -3.19 -2.88
C GLY A 44 -19.28 -3.46 -2.25
N ASN A 45 -19.74 -2.59 -1.35
CA ASN A 45 -21.06 -2.70 -0.72
C ASN A 45 -22.19 -2.04 -1.53
N GLN A 46 -21.90 -1.40 -2.66
CA GLN A 46 -22.95 -0.88 -3.53
C GLN A 46 -23.61 -2.05 -4.26
N HIS A 47 -24.89 -2.30 -3.96
CA HIS A 47 -25.68 -3.33 -4.60
C HIS A 47 -25.68 -3.15 -6.13
N ILE A 48 -25.13 -4.13 -6.82
CA ILE A 48 -25.20 -4.23 -8.27
C ILE A 48 -26.56 -4.86 -8.60
N PRO A 49 -27.39 -4.26 -9.46
CA PRO A 49 -28.65 -4.88 -9.84
C PRO A 49 -28.34 -6.24 -10.51
N PRO A 50 -29.15 -7.29 -10.28
CA PRO A 50 -28.84 -8.68 -10.66
C PRO A 50 -28.69 -8.92 -12.17
N ASN A 51 -29.01 -7.93 -13.00
CA ASN A 51 -28.85 -7.97 -14.46
C ASN A 51 -27.64 -7.14 -14.97
N ALA A 52 -26.87 -6.52 -14.08
CA ALA A 52 -25.68 -5.76 -14.44
C ALA A 52 -24.45 -6.67 -14.43
N GLN A 53 -23.72 -6.68 -15.55
CA GLN A 53 -22.49 -7.44 -15.70
C GLN A 53 -21.39 -6.82 -14.83
N VAL A 54 -20.66 -7.65 -14.08
CA VAL A 54 -19.45 -7.25 -13.37
C VAL A 54 -18.43 -6.70 -14.37
N LYS A 55 -17.92 -5.49 -14.10
CA LYS A 55 -16.93 -4.85 -14.97
C LYS A 55 -15.57 -5.55 -14.81
N LYS A 56 -15.22 -6.39 -15.78
CA LYS A 56 -13.89 -7.01 -15.84
C LYS A 56 -12.85 -5.94 -16.18
N ALA A 57 -11.93 -5.71 -15.26
CA ALA A 57 -10.77 -4.84 -15.48
C ALA A 57 -9.52 -5.71 -15.64
N SER A 58 -8.92 -5.71 -16.83
CA SER A 58 -7.63 -6.35 -17.09
C SER A 58 -6.52 -5.31 -16.96
N VAL A 59 -5.62 -5.51 -15.99
CA VAL A 59 -4.45 -4.65 -15.79
C VAL A 59 -3.23 -5.31 -16.43
N PHE A 60 -2.69 -4.71 -17.49
CA PHE A 60 -1.44 -5.16 -18.09
C PHE A 60 -0.25 -4.55 -17.35
N LEU A 61 0.60 -5.39 -16.76
CA LEU A 61 1.73 -4.96 -15.94
C LEU A 61 3.06 -5.40 -16.57
N ASN A 62 3.95 -4.46 -16.88
CA ASN A 62 5.33 -4.77 -17.28
C ASN A 62 6.19 -5.00 -16.03
N PRO A 63 6.68 -6.22 -15.76
CA PRO A 63 7.47 -6.52 -14.57
C PRO A 63 8.83 -5.82 -14.54
N ALA A 64 9.39 -5.44 -15.70
CA ALA A 64 10.67 -4.72 -15.78
C ALA A 64 10.55 -3.24 -15.40
N ALA A 65 9.33 -2.68 -15.38
CA ALA A 65 9.10 -1.30 -14.97
C ALA A 65 9.48 -1.07 -13.50
N CYS A 66 9.81 0.18 -13.15
CA CYS A 66 10.24 0.57 -11.80
C CYS A 66 11.42 -0.27 -11.26
N LYS A 67 12.48 -0.46 -12.06
CA LYS A 67 13.69 -1.22 -11.68
C LYS A 67 13.38 -2.67 -11.27
N GLY A 68 12.46 -3.33 -11.98
CA GLY A 68 12.04 -4.71 -11.68
C GLY A 68 11.11 -4.86 -10.47
N LYS A 69 10.62 -3.77 -9.87
CA LYS A 69 9.78 -3.80 -8.67
C LYS A 69 8.29 -3.62 -8.94
N ALA A 70 7.89 -3.37 -10.19
CA ALA A 70 6.49 -3.11 -10.55
C ALA A 70 5.54 -4.20 -10.05
N ARG A 71 5.92 -5.48 -10.18
CA ARG A 71 5.11 -6.60 -9.68
C ARG A 71 4.88 -6.51 -8.16
N THR A 72 5.96 -6.37 -7.39
CA THR A 72 5.88 -6.30 -5.92
C THR A 72 5.13 -5.06 -5.44
N LEU A 73 5.30 -3.92 -6.12
CA LEU A 73 4.56 -2.69 -5.84
C LEU A 73 3.06 -2.85 -6.12
N PHE A 74 2.70 -3.44 -7.26
CA PHE A 74 1.31 -3.69 -7.62
C PHE A 74 0.62 -4.61 -6.61
N PHE A 75 1.25 -5.74 -6.27
CA PHE A 75 0.72 -6.66 -5.26
C PHE A 75 0.57 -6.03 -3.88
N LYS A 76 1.48 -5.15 -3.50
CA LYS A 76 1.47 -4.55 -2.16
C LYS A 76 0.52 -3.35 -2.03
N LYS A 77 0.27 -2.63 -3.13
CA LYS A 77 -0.46 -1.37 -3.11
C LYS A 77 -1.84 -1.45 -3.74
N CYS A 78 -1.99 -2.16 -4.86
CA CYS A 78 -3.23 -2.16 -5.64
C CYS A 78 -4.03 -3.45 -5.47
N CYS A 79 -3.35 -4.58 -5.24
CA CYS A 79 -4.02 -5.87 -5.10
C CYS A 79 -5.02 -5.97 -3.95
N PRO A 80 -4.80 -5.36 -2.76
CA PRO A 80 -5.79 -5.38 -1.68
C PRO A 80 -7.12 -4.74 -2.10
N ASP A 81 -7.06 -3.58 -2.77
CA ASP A 81 -8.25 -2.86 -3.21
C ASP A 81 -8.98 -3.61 -4.32
N PHE A 82 -8.22 -4.18 -5.27
CA PHE A 82 -8.77 -4.96 -6.39
C PHE A 82 -9.44 -6.26 -5.93
N ILE A 83 -8.84 -6.96 -4.95
CA ILE A 83 -9.42 -8.18 -4.35
C ILE A 83 -10.68 -7.82 -3.57
N PHE A 84 -10.69 -6.72 -2.81
CA PHE A 84 -11.84 -6.35 -2.00
C PHE A 84 -13.06 -6.00 -2.86
N ILE A 85 -12.85 -5.28 -3.97
CA ILE A 85 -13.92 -4.96 -4.94
C ILE A 85 -14.44 -6.24 -5.60
N TRP A 86 -13.57 -7.20 -5.94
CA TRP A 86 -13.98 -8.48 -6.51
C TRP A 86 -14.80 -9.32 -5.53
N HIS A 87 -14.30 -9.52 -4.32
CA HIS A 87 -15.02 -10.29 -3.30
C HIS A 87 -16.36 -9.66 -2.93
N GLY A 88 -16.46 -8.33 -2.85
CA GLY A 88 -17.75 -7.64 -2.65
C GLY A 88 -18.77 -7.89 -3.78
N CYS A 89 -18.29 -8.03 -5.03
CA CYS A 89 -19.15 -8.37 -6.16
C CYS A 89 -19.57 -9.85 -6.19
N ASP A 90 -18.73 -10.79 -5.74
CA ASP A 90 -19.04 -12.23 -5.74
C ASP A 90 -20.05 -12.65 -4.64
N TYR A 91 -20.26 -11.82 -3.62
CA TYR A 91 -21.22 -12.06 -2.54
C TYR A 91 -22.59 -11.36 -2.73
N CYS A 92 -22.82 -10.71 -3.89
CA CYS A 92 -24.13 -10.16 -4.27
C CYS A 92 -24.89 -11.10 -5.21
#